data_AF-A0A5C3P6A9-F1
#
_entry.id   AF-A0A5C3P6A9-F1
#
_cell.length_a   1.000
_cell.length_b   1.000
_cell.length_c   1.000
_cell.angle_alpha   90.00
_cell.angle_beta   90.00
_cell.angle_gamma   90.00
#
_symmetry.space_group_name_H-M   'P 1'
#
loop_
_entity.id
_entity.type
_entity.pdbx_description
1 polymer ?
#
loop_
_entity_poly.entity_id
_entity_poly.type
_entity_poly.pdbx_seq_one_letter_code
_entity_poly.pdbx_strand_id
1 'polypeptide(L)'
;MPILGLAADKYPMKPAHFDIERVIRPNILALHPYRCARDDYSEGILLDANENALGHSIPPTASLEPEIQGTLNLNLHRYPSPTHDDIKARLAELRGLPGADHVFLGVGSDEVIDLLIRVCVAPGTEKILVTPPTYGMYSVCAQVNDVGVVKVPLELS
;
A
#
# COMPACT_ATOMS: atom_id res chain seq x y z
N MET A 1 -11.57 20.68 -7.42
CA MET A 1 -12.45 19.59 -7.88
C MET A 1 -13.87 19.88 -7.44
N PRO A 2 -14.89 19.65 -8.29
CA PRO A 2 -16.27 19.73 -7.87
C PRO A 2 -16.59 18.67 -6.81
N ILE A 3 -17.18 19.08 -5.69
CA ILE A 3 -17.80 18.22 -4.69
C ILE A 3 -19.16 17.86 -5.27
N LEU A 4 -19.32 16.60 -5.67
CA LEU A 4 -20.58 16.08 -6.20
C LEU A 4 -21.74 16.42 -5.24
N GLY A 5 -22.75 17.14 -5.77
CA GLY A 5 -23.93 17.58 -5.02
C GLY A 5 -23.87 19.01 -4.47
N LEU A 6 -22.73 19.72 -4.58
CA LEU A 6 -22.65 21.14 -4.22
C LEU A 6 -22.86 22.03 -5.45
N ALA A 7 -23.74 23.03 -5.34
CA ALA A 7 -23.95 24.03 -6.39
C ALA A 7 -22.67 24.87 -6.59
N ALA A 8 -22.40 25.27 -7.84
CA ALA A 8 -21.15 25.93 -8.27
C ALA A 8 -20.84 27.24 -7.51
N ASP A 9 -21.88 27.94 -7.08
CA ASP A 9 -21.85 29.17 -6.29
C ASP A 9 -21.53 28.94 -4.80
N LYS A 10 -21.68 27.71 -4.30
CA LYS A 10 -21.35 27.32 -2.93
C LYS A 10 -19.95 26.77 -2.77
N TYR A 11 -19.18 26.69 -3.85
CA TYR A 11 -17.79 26.30 -3.73
C TYR A 11 -17.02 27.36 -2.96
N PRO A 12 -16.18 26.97 -1.99
CA PRO A 12 -15.29 27.91 -1.36
C PRO A 12 -14.40 28.53 -2.45
N MET A 13 -14.61 29.82 -2.71
CA MET A 13 -13.75 30.62 -3.55
C MET A 13 -12.40 30.73 -2.85
N LYS A 14 -11.37 30.05 -3.38
CA LYS A 14 -10.01 30.27 -2.90
C LYS A 14 -9.61 31.75 -3.14
N PRO A 15 -8.86 32.38 -2.24
CA PRO A 15 -8.37 33.74 -2.46
C PRO A 15 -7.63 33.84 -3.80
N ALA A 16 -7.72 34.98 -4.49
CA ALA A 16 -7.10 35.16 -5.81
C ALA A 16 -5.58 34.95 -5.82
N HIS A 17 -4.92 35.11 -4.67
CA HIS A 17 -3.48 34.89 -4.49
C HIS A 17 -3.10 33.46 -4.10
N PHE A 18 -4.09 32.57 -3.85
CA PHE A 18 -3.81 31.20 -3.44
C PHE A 18 -3.47 30.31 -4.63
N ASP A 19 -2.27 29.75 -4.58
CA ASP A 19 -1.73 28.79 -5.53
C ASP A 19 -1.38 27.50 -4.79
N ILE A 20 -2.05 26.40 -5.14
CA ILE A 20 -1.88 25.10 -4.48
C ILE A 20 -0.50 24.51 -4.77
N GLU A 21 0.09 24.78 -5.94
CA GLU A 21 1.39 24.25 -6.32
C GLU A 21 2.49 24.80 -5.40
N ARG A 22 2.34 26.03 -4.90
CA ARG A 22 3.28 26.61 -3.93
C ARG A 22 3.23 25.96 -2.55
N VAL A 23 2.15 25.23 -2.24
CA VAL A 23 1.98 24.52 -0.95
C VAL A 23 2.48 23.08 -1.07
N ILE A 24 2.36 22.46 -2.25
CA ILE A 24 2.79 21.09 -2.49
C ILE A 24 4.32 21.04 -2.51
N ARG A 25 4.89 20.03 -1.83
CA ARG A 25 6.35 19.83 -1.79
C ARG A 25 6.90 19.59 -3.22
N PRO A 26 8.06 20.15 -3.57
CA PRO A 26 8.63 20.01 -4.92
C PRO A 26 8.83 18.54 -5.36
N ASN A 27 9.26 17.66 -4.44
CA ASN A 27 9.44 16.24 -4.75
C ASN A 27 8.13 15.53 -5.11
N ILE A 28 6.99 16.00 -4.57
CA ILE A 28 5.66 15.46 -4.88
C ILE A 28 5.13 16.01 -6.21
N LEU A 29 5.39 17.28 -6.52
CA LEU A 29 5.04 17.85 -7.84
C LEU A 29 5.80 17.15 -8.98
N ALA A 30 7.05 16.78 -8.74
CA ALA A 30 7.87 16.06 -9.71
C ALA A 30 7.64 14.53 -9.71
N LEU A 31 6.82 14.01 -8.81
CA LEU A 31 6.57 12.58 -8.67
C LEU A 31 5.79 12.07 -9.89
N HIS A 32 6.30 11.01 -10.52
CA HIS A 32 5.53 10.23 -11.48
C HIS A 32 4.76 9.14 -10.72
N PRO A 33 3.42 9.15 -10.74
CA PRO A 33 2.64 8.13 -10.07
C PRO A 33 2.97 6.73 -10.57
N TYR A 34 2.97 5.77 -9.66
CA TYR A 34 3.07 4.36 -10.04
C TYR A 34 1.89 3.99 -10.94
N ARG A 35 2.16 3.23 -12.01
CA ARG A 35 1.12 2.64 -12.85
C ARG A 35 0.96 1.18 -12.49
N CYS A 36 -0.26 0.77 -12.16
CA CYS A 36 -0.59 -0.62 -11.91
C CYS A 36 -1.13 -1.27 -13.19
N ALA A 37 -1.17 -2.61 -13.22
CA ALA A 37 -1.59 -3.37 -14.38
C ALA A 37 -3.03 -3.04 -14.85
N ARG A 38 -3.91 -2.70 -13.90
CA ARG A 38 -5.32 -2.36 -14.15
C ARG A 38 -5.52 -0.94 -14.72
N ASP A 39 -4.47 -0.12 -14.74
CA ASP A 39 -4.50 1.17 -15.46
C ASP A 39 -4.39 0.98 -16.98
N ASP A 40 -3.90 -0.18 -17.43
CA ASP A 40 -3.74 -0.50 -18.85
C ASP A 40 -4.86 -1.41 -19.36
N TYR A 41 -5.25 -2.44 -18.59
CA TYR A 41 -6.26 -3.41 -19.00
C TYR A 41 -7.16 -3.84 -17.84
N SER A 42 -8.47 -3.83 -18.09
CA SER A 42 -9.52 -4.25 -17.13
C SER A 42 -10.33 -5.47 -17.59
N GLU A 43 -10.12 -5.96 -18.82
CA GLU A 43 -10.90 -7.03 -19.43
C GLU A 43 -10.01 -8.02 -20.19
N GLY A 44 -10.47 -9.26 -20.37
CA GLY A 44 -9.78 -10.31 -21.13
C GLY A 44 -9.04 -11.33 -20.25
N ILE A 45 -8.01 -11.96 -20.81
CA ILE A 45 -7.13 -12.89 -20.08
C ILE A 45 -6.05 -12.06 -19.40
N LEU A 46 -6.13 -11.94 -18.07
CA LEU A 46 -5.26 -11.08 -17.27
C LEU A 46 -4.11 -11.91 -16.67
N LEU A 47 -2.88 -11.69 -17.15
CA LEU A 47 -1.65 -12.38 -16.71
C LEU A 47 -0.52 -11.37 -16.41
N ASP A 48 -0.87 -10.26 -15.80
CA ASP A 48 -0.06 -9.03 -15.71
C ASP A 48 0.17 -8.52 -14.27
N ALA A 49 -0.56 -9.06 -13.28
CA ALA A 49 -0.56 -8.58 -11.89
C ALA A 49 -0.11 -9.61 -10.84
N ASN A 50 0.38 -10.78 -11.25
CA ASN A 50 0.78 -11.89 -10.35
C ASN A 50 -0.34 -12.37 -9.39
N GLU A 51 -1.60 -12.27 -9.82
CA GLU A 51 -2.77 -12.68 -9.04
C GLU A 51 -2.97 -14.21 -9.09
N ASN A 52 -3.64 -14.77 -8.08
CA ASN A 52 -4.05 -16.17 -8.11
C ASN A 52 -5.27 -16.36 -9.03
N ALA A 53 -5.07 -16.98 -10.19
CA ALA A 53 -6.13 -17.23 -11.18
C ALA A 53 -7.22 -18.24 -10.72
N LEU A 54 -6.97 -19.03 -9.67
CA LEU A 54 -7.91 -20.04 -9.18
C LEU A 54 -8.97 -19.48 -8.22
N GLY A 55 -8.83 -18.22 -7.79
CA GLY A 55 -9.69 -17.63 -6.77
C GLY A 55 -9.38 -18.12 -5.35
N HIS A 56 -10.33 -17.95 -4.44
CA HIS A 56 -10.17 -18.35 -3.05
C HIS A 56 -10.33 -19.87 -2.86
N SER A 57 -9.74 -20.41 -1.80
CA SER A 57 -9.82 -21.85 -1.50
C SER A 57 -11.15 -22.32 -0.86
N ILE A 58 -12.12 -21.42 -0.65
CA ILE A 58 -13.42 -21.76 -0.04
C ILE A 58 -14.29 -22.54 -1.05
N PRO A 59 -14.71 -23.79 -0.76
CA PRO A 59 -15.53 -24.58 -1.68
C PRO A 59 -16.93 -23.95 -1.87
N PRO A 60 -17.52 -23.98 -3.09
CA PRO A 60 -18.84 -23.39 -3.36
C PRO A 60 -19.98 -24.01 -2.54
N THR A 61 -19.83 -25.26 -2.15
CA THR A 61 -20.83 -26.06 -1.40
C THR A 61 -20.52 -26.18 0.09
N ALA A 62 -19.41 -25.60 0.55
CA ALA A 62 -19.14 -25.56 1.97
C ALA A 62 -20.15 -24.61 2.61
N SER A 63 -20.97 -25.12 3.53
CA SER A 63 -21.58 -24.28 4.57
C SER A 63 -20.45 -23.40 5.09
N LEU A 64 -20.59 -22.07 5.02
CA LEU A 64 -19.55 -21.13 5.44
C LEU A 64 -18.93 -21.67 6.73
N GLU A 65 -17.64 -22.03 6.67
CA GLU A 65 -16.94 -22.59 7.82
C GLU A 65 -17.23 -21.71 9.05
N PRO A 66 -17.42 -22.28 10.25
CA PRO A 66 -17.81 -21.51 11.44
C PRO A 66 -16.93 -20.27 11.68
N GLU A 67 -15.66 -20.32 11.26
CA GLU A 67 -14.71 -19.20 11.30
C GLU A 67 -15.12 -18.01 10.41
N ILE A 68 -15.67 -18.23 9.21
CA ILE A 68 -16.11 -17.16 8.29
C ILE A 68 -17.48 -16.62 8.70
N GLN A 69 -18.33 -17.46 9.28
CA GLN A 69 -19.64 -17.02 9.76
C GLN A 69 -19.52 -15.99 10.89
N GLY A 70 -18.45 -16.07 11.69
CA GLY A 70 -18.05 -15.03 12.63
C GLY A 70 -17.73 -13.68 11.97
N THR A 71 -17.19 -13.68 10.75
CA THR A 71 -16.89 -12.45 9.98
C THR A 71 -18.16 -11.66 9.65
N LEU A 72 -19.25 -12.34 9.28
CA LEU A 72 -20.54 -11.69 9.01
C LEU A 72 -21.20 -11.12 10.27
N ASN A 73 -20.81 -11.61 11.45
CA ASN A 73 -21.26 -11.12 12.75
C ASN A 73 -20.32 -10.08 13.37
N LEU A 74 -19.30 -9.60 12.63
CA LEU A 74 -18.40 -8.57 13.14
C LEU A 74 -19.14 -7.27 13.43
N ASN A 75 -18.79 -6.64 14.54
CA ASN A 75 -19.25 -5.31 14.88
C ASN A 75 -18.52 -4.25 14.02
N LEU A 76 -18.84 -4.19 12.72
CA LEU A 76 -18.18 -3.28 11.75
C LEU A 76 -18.31 -1.78 12.11
N HIS A 77 -19.20 -1.44 13.04
CA HIS A 77 -19.35 -0.10 13.59
C HIS A 77 -18.32 0.24 14.70
N ARG A 78 -17.44 -0.71 15.05
CA ARG A 78 -16.36 -0.56 16.03
C ARG A 78 -15.02 -0.78 15.35
N TYR A 79 -14.00 -0.08 15.84
CA TYR A 79 -12.63 -0.34 15.42
C TYR A 79 -12.20 -1.76 15.82
N PRO A 80 -11.37 -2.43 14.99
CA PRO A 80 -10.76 -3.70 15.36
C PRO A 80 -9.78 -3.51 16.52
N SER A 81 -9.35 -4.62 17.14
CA SER A 81 -8.29 -4.58 18.14
C SER A 81 -7.02 -3.98 17.51
N PRO A 82 -6.36 -2.98 18.13
CA PRO A 82 -5.15 -2.40 17.59
C PRO A 82 -3.96 -3.37 17.66
N THR A 83 -3.96 -4.33 18.59
CA THR A 83 -2.82 -5.23 18.85
C THR A 83 -2.76 -6.41 17.88
N HIS A 84 -3.92 -6.89 17.40
CA HIS A 84 -4.07 -8.00 16.46
C HIS A 84 -3.39 -9.30 16.93
N ASP A 85 -3.48 -9.60 18.22
CA ASP A 85 -2.70 -10.68 18.87
C ASP A 85 -2.93 -12.06 18.25
N ASP A 86 -4.19 -12.43 17.99
CA ASP A 86 -4.55 -13.76 17.48
C ASP A 86 -3.92 -14.07 16.11
N ILE A 87 -4.00 -13.14 15.17
CA ILE A 87 -3.43 -13.32 13.82
C ILE A 87 -1.90 -13.28 13.86
N LYS A 88 -1.31 -12.43 14.71
CA LYS A 88 0.15 -12.38 14.88
C LYS A 88 0.69 -13.69 15.46
N ALA A 89 0.02 -14.26 16.46
CA ALA A 89 0.40 -15.54 17.05
C ALA A 89 0.35 -16.67 16.01
N ARG A 90 -0.74 -16.76 15.23
CA ARG A 90 -0.87 -17.77 14.15
C ARG A 90 0.20 -17.60 13.06
N LEU A 91 0.52 -16.36 12.69
CA LEU A 91 1.58 -16.09 11.70
C LEU A 91 2.97 -16.44 12.24
N ALA A 92 3.24 -16.15 13.52
CA ALA A 92 4.49 -16.51 14.17
C ALA A 92 4.69 -18.03 14.20
N GLU A 93 3.65 -18.78 14.58
CA GLU A 93 3.65 -20.25 14.55
C GLU A 93 3.86 -20.79 13.13
N LEU A 94 3.07 -20.32 12.15
CA LEU A 94 3.15 -20.73 10.74
C LEU A 94 4.56 -20.53 10.16
N ARG A 95 5.28 -19.49 10.61
CA ARG A 95 6.62 -19.13 10.13
C ARG A 95 7.75 -19.63 11.03
N GLY A 96 7.44 -20.31 12.14
CA GLY A 96 8.43 -20.78 13.11
C GLY A 96 9.20 -19.65 13.82
N LEU A 97 8.57 -18.50 14.04
CA LEU A 97 9.16 -17.35 14.73
C LEU A 97 9.11 -17.53 16.27
N PRO A 98 10.01 -16.88 17.04
CA PRO A 98 10.04 -17.01 18.50
C PRO A 98 8.77 -16.56 19.22
N GLY A 99 7.97 -15.66 18.61
CA GLY A 99 6.73 -15.15 19.18
C GLY A 99 6.10 -14.04 18.35
N ALA A 100 4.92 -13.57 18.78
CA ALA A 100 4.13 -12.54 18.10
C ALA A 100 4.83 -11.16 18.01
N ASP A 101 5.78 -10.87 18.92
CA ASP A 101 6.57 -9.63 18.92
C ASP A 101 7.51 -9.51 17.70
N HIS A 102 7.72 -10.63 16.98
CA HIS A 102 8.47 -10.67 15.71
C HIS A 102 7.56 -10.48 14.49
N VAL A 103 6.27 -10.19 14.68
CA VAL A 103 5.29 -10.02 13.61
C VAL A 103 4.73 -8.60 13.62
N PHE A 104 5.01 -7.89 12.53
CA PHE A 104 4.38 -6.62 12.19
C PHE A 104 3.35 -6.83 11.08
N LEU A 105 2.20 -6.18 11.19
CA LEU A 105 1.13 -6.22 10.19
C LEU A 105 1.00 -4.85 9.55
N GLY A 106 0.96 -4.82 8.22
CA GLY A 106 0.61 -3.64 7.43
C GLY A 106 -0.51 -3.96 6.45
N VAL A 107 -1.09 -2.91 5.86
CA VAL A 107 -2.07 -2.98 4.78
C VAL A 107 -1.35 -3.24 3.46
N GLY A 108 -0.96 -4.50 3.26
CA GLY A 108 -0.13 -4.91 2.13
C GLY A 108 1.35 -4.55 2.32
N SER A 109 2.23 -5.11 1.48
CA SER A 109 3.67 -4.91 1.59
C SER A 109 4.12 -3.48 1.27
N ASP A 110 3.33 -2.73 0.48
CA ASP A 110 3.68 -1.36 0.12
C ASP A 110 3.70 -0.43 1.34
N GLU A 111 2.74 -0.58 2.28
CA GLU A 111 2.76 0.16 3.55
C GLU A 111 3.96 -0.24 4.41
N VAL A 112 4.31 -1.53 4.45
CA VAL A 112 5.48 -2.02 5.19
C VAL A 112 6.77 -1.42 4.63
N ILE A 113 6.92 -1.36 3.30
CA ILE A 113 8.07 -0.74 2.63
C ILE A 113 8.15 0.76 2.96
N ASP A 114 7.04 1.47 2.85
CA ASP A 114 6.95 2.90 3.17
C ASP A 114 7.31 3.20 4.63
N LEU A 115 6.80 2.38 5.57
CA LEU A 115 7.14 2.50 6.99
C LEU A 115 8.62 2.23 7.28
N LEU A 116 9.22 1.21 6.65
CA LEU A 116 10.66 0.95 6.78
C LEU A 116 11.49 2.15 6.35
N ILE A 117 11.16 2.77 5.21
CA ILE A 117 11.84 3.99 4.75
C ILE A 117 11.63 5.12 5.76
N ARG A 118 10.40 5.34 6.22
CA ARG A 118 10.05 6.43 7.14
C ARG A 118 10.74 6.31 8.51
N VAL A 119 10.96 5.09 8.99
CA VAL A 119 11.60 4.83 10.29
C VAL A 119 13.12 4.86 10.19
N CYS A 120 13.69 4.37 9.09
CA CYS A 120 15.12 4.08 9.01
C CYS A 120 15.92 5.04 8.11
N VAL A 121 15.29 5.96 7.38
CA VAL A 121 15.97 6.79 6.38
C VAL A 121 15.56 8.26 6.55
N ALA A 122 16.54 9.12 6.83
CA ALA A 122 16.33 10.55 6.98
C ALA A 122 16.03 11.24 5.61
N PRO A 123 14.86 11.89 5.46
CA PRO A 123 14.50 12.63 4.23
C PRO A 123 15.52 13.73 3.87
N GLY A 124 15.77 13.89 2.57
CA GLY A 124 16.64 14.92 2.01
C GLY A 124 18.15 14.69 2.21
N THR A 125 18.54 13.75 3.06
CA THR A 125 19.95 13.48 3.40
C THR A 125 20.38 12.07 3.05
N GLU A 126 19.59 11.07 3.43
CA GLU A 126 19.92 9.65 3.27
C GLU A 126 19.26 9.03 2.04
N LYS A 127 19.68 7.81 1.72
CA LYS A 127 19.30 7.11 0.49
C LYS A 127 19.09 5.63 0.74
N ILE A 128 18.19 5.03 -0.03
CA ILE A 128 18.07 3.57 -0.15
C ILE A 128 18.91 3.05 -1.32
N LEU A 129 19.25 1.77 -1.28
CA LEU A 129 19.86 1.05 -2.39
C LEU A 129 18.87 0.05 -2.97
N VAL A 130 18.77 -0.01 -4.29
CA VAL A 130 17.97 -1.00 -5.03
C VAL A 130 18.80 -1.66 -6.12
N THR A 131 18.41 -2.86 -6.54
CA THR A 131 19.10 -3.63 -7.59
C THR A 131 18.20 -3.90 -8.80
N PRO A 132 18.08 -2.97 -9.76
CA PRO A 132 17.21 -3.13 -10.92
C PRO A 132 17.69 -4.25 -11.87
N PRO A 133 16.80 -4.92 -12.62
CA PRO A 133 15.34 -4.77 -12.59
C PRO A 133 14.74 -5.39 -11.32
N THR A 134 13.89 -4.62 -10.64
CA THR A 134 13.25 -5.02 -9.37
C THR A 134 11.92 -4.29 -9.19
N TYR A 135 11.23 -4.53 -8.08
CA TYR A 135 9.92 -3.97 -7.78
C TYR A 135 9.95 -2.43 -7.73
N GLY A 136 9.08 -1.79 -8.52
CA GLY A 136 9.08 -0.34 -8.72
C GLY A 136 8.74 0.48 -7.47
N MET A 137 7.94 -0.10 -6.56
CA MET A 137 7.45 0.61 -5.36
C MET A 137 8.56 1.08 -4.44
N TYR A 138 9.73 0.44 -4.42
CA TYR A 138 10.88 0.96 -3.66
C TYR A 138 11.26 2.39 -4.06
N SER A 139 11.30 2.66 -5.37
CA SER A 139 11.63 4.00 -5.88
C SER A 139 10.50 4.99 -5.65
N VAL A 140 9.24 4.54 -5.79
CA VAL A 140 8.05 5.37 -5.57
C VAL A 140 7.96 5.80 -4.11
N CYS A 141 8.05 4.87 -3.16
CA CYS A 141 8.03 5.16 -1.72
C CYS A 141 9.20 6.08 -1.33
N ALA A 142 10.39 5.87 -1.87
CA ALA A 142 11.53 6.75 -1.62
C ALA A 142 11.26 8.18 -2.11
N GLN A 143 10.76 8.36 -3.33
CA GLN A 143 10.44 9.68 -3.89
C GLN A 143 9.34 10.40 -3.09
N VAL A 144 8.29 9.69 -2.66
CA VAL A 144 7.23 10.24 -1.79
C VAL A 144 7.82 10.76 -0.47
N ASN A 145 8.74 10.00 0.14
CA ASN A 145 9.40 10.38 1.39
C ASN A 145 10.58 11.35 1.20
N ASP A 146 10.87 11.83 -0.02
CA ASP A 146 12.04 12.67 -0.34
C ASP A 146 13.37 12.02 0.03
N VAL A 147 13.47 10.73 -0.25
CA VAL A 147 14.65 9.89 -0.03
C VAL A 147 15.30 9.59 -1.37
N GLY A 148 16.63 9.72 -1.44
CA GLY A 148 17.37 9.40 -2.64
C GLY A 148 17.47 7.89 -2.91
N VAL A 149 17.70 7.50 -4.16
CA VAL A 149 17.82 6.09 -4.55
C VAL A 149 19.15 5.86 -5.25
N VAL A 150 19.96 4.94 -4.72
CA VAL A 150 21.16 4.41 -5.36
C VAL A 150 20.77 3.13 -6.09
N LYS A 151 21.11 3.04 -7.38
CA LYS A 151 20.79 1.88 -8.23
C LYS A 151 22.06 1.09 -8.52
N VAL A 152 22.05 -0.20 -8.20
CA VAL A 152 23.13 -1.15 -8.54
C VAL A 152 22.54 -2.26 -9.40
N PRO A 153 22.60 -2.16 -10.74
CA PRO A 153 21.93 -3.11 -11.63
C PRO A 153 22.41 -4.56 -11.41
N LEU A 154 21.48 -5.51 -11.53
CA LEU A 154 21.80 -6.93 -11.58
C LEU A 154 22.60 -7.25 -12.85
N GLU A 155 23.56 -8.17 -12.73
CA GLU A 155 24.22 -8.78 -13.90
C GLU A 155 23.32 -9.89 -14.45
N LEU A 156 22.72 -9.62 -15.61
CA LEU A 156 21.97 -10.62 -16.36
C LEU A 156 22.98 -11.37 -17.22
N SER A 157 23.46 -12.51 -16.71
CA SER A 157 24.33 -13.44 -17.47
C SER A 157 23.51 -14.40 -18.33
#